data_AF-A0A4Z2CV46-F1
#
_entry.id   AF-A0A4Z2CV46-F1
#
_cell.length_a   1.000
_cell.length_b   1.000
_cell.length_c   1.000
_cell.angle_alpha   90.00
_cell.angle_beta   90.00
_cell.angle_gamma   90.00
#
_symmetry.space_group_name_H-M   'P 1'
#
loop_
_entity.id
_entity.type
_entity.pdbx_description
1 polymer ?
#
loop_
_entity_poly.entity_id
_entity_poly.type
_entity_poly.pdbx_seq_one_letter_code
_entity_poly.pdbx_strand_id
1 'polypeptide(L)'
;MYPIKLSHISTEFKTSTYRFVEYPLLSSLQLQIDSTVSFANQLLREFHILLINMEKLTVQHGELQLSNTVNLDKQNDELLLELRSQWSTLSHRLDNLEITIRCAIKTLQNSLETAFLCEEYLKTTNITSYYHSPDEMITAYAGLTLNTIEKEFSNLECKRKDLVKIWSTQIAENIKQSSNS
;
A
#
# COMPACT_ATOMS: atom_id res chain seq x y z
N MET A 1 30.21 -4.88 74.81
CA MET A 1 29.42 -4.13 73.82
C MET A 1 29.04 -5.13 72.72
N TYR A 2 27.82 -5.67 72.81
CA TYR A 2 27.36 -6.79 71.99
C TYR A 2 26.78 -6.28 70.66
N PRO A 3 26.90 -7.04 69.56
CA PRO A 3 26.24 -6.70 68.31
C PRO A 3 24.73 -6.95 68.44
N ILE A 4 23.93 -5.96 68.08
CA ILE A 4 22.48 -6.11 67.99
C ILE A 4 22.18 -7.01 66.79
N LYS A 5 21.76 -8.25 67.05
CA LYS A 5 21.00 -9.08 66.11
C LYS A 5 19.56 -8.59 66.12
N LEU A 6 19.08 -8.05 65.00
CA LEU A 6 17.65 -7.93 64.70
C LEU A 6 17.28 -9.05 63.72
N SER A 7 16.98 -10.21 64.29
CA SER A 7 16.29 -11.30 63.59
C SER A 7 14.78 -11.08 63.72
N HIS A 8 14.08 -11.22 62.58
CA HIS A 8 12.62 -11.37 62.45
C HIS A 8 11.74 -10.13 62.65
N ILE A 9 11.48 -9.40 61.56
CA ILE A 9 10.10 -9.27 61.10
C ILE A 9 10.08 -9.68 59.63
N SER A 10 9.62 -10.91 59.42
CA SER A 10 9.14 -11.40 58.15
C SER A 10 7.91 -10.60 57.75
N THR A 11 8.06 -9.70 56.79
CA THR A 11 7.03 -9.46 55.79
C THR A 11 7.74 -9.46 54.46
N GLU A 12 7.73 -10.62 53.82
CA GLU A 12 7.85 -10.73 52.37
C GLU A 12 6.82 -9.77 51.76
N PHE A 13 7.25 -8.54 51.46
CA PHE A 13 6.61 -7.82 50.38
C PHE A 13 7.06 -8.51 49.09
N LYS A 14 6.36 -9.59 48.73
CA LYS A 14 6.18 -9.94 47.32
C LYS A 14 5.40 -8.79 46.69
N THR A 15 6.11 -7.72 46.38
CA THR A 15 5.63 -6.75 45.40
C THR A 15 5.64 -7.50 44.07
N SER A 16 4.53 -8.16 43.75
CA SER A 16 4.14 -8.47 42.37
C SER A 16 3.91 -7.14 41.65
N THR A 17 4.98 -6.38 41.48
CA THR A 17 5.01 -5.24 40.57
C THR A 17 5.16 -5.90 39.21
N TYR A 18 4.05 -6.28 38.60
CA TYR A 18 4.00 -6.35 37.14
C TYR A 18 4.31 -4.92 36.67
N ARG A 19 5.60 -4.61 36.52
CA ARG A 19 6.01 -3.47 35.73
C ARG A 19 5.58 -3.83 34.32
N PHE A 20 4.45 -3.28 33.90
CA PHE A 20 4.20 -3.09 32.48
C PHE A 20 5.38 -2.26 31.98
N VAL A 21 6.40 -2.93 31.47
CA VAL A 21 7.43 -2.26 30.69
C VAL A 21 6.74 -1.96 29.37
N GLU A 22 6.16 -0.76 29.27
CA GLU A 22 5.84 -0.18 27.98
C GLU A 22 7.14 -0.19 27.18
N TYR A 23 7.14 -0.84 26.02
CA TYR A 23 8.26 -0.81 25.09
C TYR A 23 7.97 0.30 24.08
N PRO A 24 8.41 1.55 24.32
CA PRO A 24 7.94 2.68 23.53
C PRO A 24 8.35 2.55 22.07
N LEU A 25 9.48 1.88 21.82
CA LEU A 25 9.96 1.53 20.48
C LEU A 25 9.02 0.58 19.76
N LEU A 26 8.58 -0.49 20.41
CA LEU A 26 7.68 -1.48 19.80
C LEU A 26 6.30 -0.88 19.52
N SER A 27 5.75 -0.14 20.48
CA SER A 27 4.47 0.56 20.30
C SER A 27 4.55 1.59 19.17
N SER A 28 5.68 2.29 19.05
CA SER A 28 5.92 3.23 17.96
C SER A 28 6.07 2.52 16.61
N LEU A 29 6.76 1.38 16.55
CA LEU A 29 6.87 0.56 15.35
C LEU A 29 5.52 0.00 14.91
N GLN A 30 4.69 -0.46 15.85
CA GLN A 30 3.34 -0.90 15.57
C GLN A 30 2.49 0.22 14.96
N LEU A 31 2.49 1.42 15.58
CA LEU A 31 1.79 2.59 15.04
C LEU A 31 2.31 2.99 13.64
N GLN A 32 3.61 2.91 13.41
CA GLN A 32 4.22 3.18 12.11
C GLN A 32 3.77 2.17 11.06
N ILE A 33 3.73 0.88 11.39
CA ILE A 33 3.23 -0.17 10.52
C ILE A 33 1.75 0.06 10.21
N ASP A 34 0.91 0.27 11.23
CA ASP A 34 -0.54 0.44 11.07
C ASP A 34 -0.87 1.66 10.21
N SER A 35 -0.19 2.78 10.44
CA SER A 35 -0.37 4.00 9.64
C SER A 35 0.11 3.81 8.20
N THR A 36 1.24 3.15 7.99
CA THR A 36 1.77 2.87 6.63
C THR A 36 0.85 1.92 5.87
N VAL A 37 0.31 0.89 6.53
CA VAL A 37 -0.69 -0.03 5.96
C VAL A 37 -1.96 0.73 5.57
N SER A 38 -2.50 1.57 6.46
CA SER A 38 -3.69 2.37 6.17
C SER A 38 -3.45 3.29 4.97
N PHE A 39 -2.30 3.95 4.92
CA PHE A 39 -1.94 4.83 3.82
C PHE A 39 -1.79 4.07 2.49
N ALA A 40 -1.09 2.93 2.49
CA ALA A 40 -0.94 2.08 1.31
C ALA A 40 -2.30 1.61 0.77
N ASN A 41 -3.21 1.17 1.64
CA ASN A 41 -4.57 0.77 1.25
C ASN A 41 -5.37 1.93 0.64
N GLN A 42 -5.21 3.15 1.16
CA GLN A 42 -5.85 4.33 0.57
C GLN A 42 -5.30 4.61 -0.84
N LEU A 43 -3.98 4.51 -1.03
CA LEU A 43 -3.36 4.69 -2.34
C LEU A 43 -3.81 3.62 -3.34
N LEU A 44 -3.91 2.34 -2.91
CA LEU A 44 -4.43 1.26 -3.77
C LEU A 44 -5.86 1.51 -4.23
N ARG A 45 -6.72 1.99 -3.32
CA ARG A 45 -8.10 2.38 -3.67
C ARG A 45 -8.13 3.52 -4.68
N GLU A 46 -7.32 4.55 -4.48
CA GLU A 46 -7.23 5.66 -5.44
C GLU A 46 -6.72 5.17 -6.81
N PHE A 47 -5.73 4.28 -6.82
CA PHE A 47 -5.17 3.69 -8.04
C PHE A 47 -6.25 2.91 -8.79
N HIS A 48 -7.03 2.12 -8.07
CA HIS A 48 -8.15 1.38 -8.63
C HIS A 48 -9.23 2.30 -9.23
N ILE A 49 -9.59 3.38 -8.53
CA ILE A 49 -10.56 4.37 -9.03
C ILE A 49 -10.06 5.04 -10.32
N LEU A 50 -8.79 5.42 -10.36
CA LEU A 50 -8.19 5.99 -11.57
C LEU A 50 -8.21 4.99 -12.72
N LEU A 51 -7.92 3.70 -12.47
CA LEU A 51 -8.03 2.64 -13.49
C LEU A 51 -9.46 2.46 -14.00
N ILE A 52 -10.48 2.57 -13.15
CA ILE A 52 -11.89 2.52 -13.59
C ILE A 52 -12.21 3.71 -14.52
N ASN A 53 -11.76 4.91 -14.17
CA ASN A 53 -12.00 6.10 -15.01
C ASN A 53 -11.28 5.96 -16.35
N MET A 54 -10.05 5.46 -16.30
CA MET A 54 -9.25 5.09 -17.45
C MET A 54 -9.96 4.10 -18.39
N GLU A 55 -10.53 3.04 -17.84
CA GLU A 55 -11.31 2.04 -18.58
C GLU A 55 -12.54 2.68 -19.26
N LYS A 56 -13.27 3.55 -18.56
CA LYS A 56 -14.41 4.28 -19.14
C LYS A 56 -14.01 5.14 -20.33
N LEU A 57 -12.91 5.90 -20.22
CA LEU A 57 -12.40 6.71 -21.34
C LEU A 57 -12.01 5.84 -22.54
N THR A 58 -11.42 4.66 -22.28
CA THR A 58 -11.03 3.71 -23.34
C THR A 58 -12.25 3.16 -24.09
N VAL A 59 -13.33 2.86 -23.37
CA VAL A 59 -14.60 2.44 -23.99
C VAL A 59 -15.21 3.59 -24.80
N GLN A 60 -15.31 4.79 -24.22
CA GLN A 60 -15.84 5.98 -24.90
C GLN A 60 -15.05 6.33 -26.17
N HIS A 61 -13.73 6.23 -26.12
CA HIS A 61 -12.88 6.46 -27.30
C HIS A 61 -13.15 5.42 -28.39
N GLY A 62 -13.31 4.15 -28.03
CA GLY A 62 -13.67 3.08 -28.99
C GLY A 62 -15.04 3.30 -29.64
N GLU A 63 -16.05 3.68 -28.86
CA GLU A 63 -17.40 3.99 -29.37
C GLU A 63 -17.39 5.19 -30.31
N LEU A 64 -16.67 6.26 -29.95
CA LEU A 64 -16.53 7.45 -30.79
C LEU A 64 -15.73 7.17 -32.06
N GLN A 65 -14.73 6.30 -32.01
CA GLN A 65 -13.99 5.91 -33.22
C GLN A 65 -14.90 5.17 -34.20
N LEU A 66 -15.76 4.27 -33.72
CA LEU A 66 -16.74 3.57 -34.55
C LEU A 66 -17.77 4.56 -35.14
N SER A 67 -18.27 5.52 -34.35
CA SER A 67 -19.23 6.51 -34.87
C SER A 67 -18.61 7.46 -35.89
N ASN A 68 -17.35 7.86 -35.69
CA ASN A 68 -16.64 8.77 -36.61
C ASN A 68 -16.30 8.09 -37.95
N THR A 69 -16.13 6.75 -37.97
CA THR A 69 -16.02 6.01 -39.25
C THR A 69 -17.32 6.02 -40.07
N VAL A 70 -18.48 6.22 -39.43
CA VAL A 70 -19.79 6.27 -40.10
C VAL A 70 -20.16 7.69 -40.52
N ASN A 71 -19.82 8.69 -39.70
CA ASN A 71 -20.07 10.12 -39.97
C ASN A 71 -18.80 10.93 -39.70
N LEU A 72 -18.20 11.51 -40.76
CA LEU A 72 -17.09 12.46 -40.63
C LEU A 72 -17.61 13.80 -40.10
N ASP A 73 -17.60 13.95 -38.78
CA ASP A 73 -18.07 15.17 -38.11
C ASP A 73 -16.92 15.83 -37.33
N LYS A 74 -16.62 17.10 -37.63
CA LYS A 74 -15.51 17.83 -36.99
C LYS A 74 -15.65 17.91 -35.46
N GLN A 75 -16.87 17.83 -34.94
CA GLN A 75 -17.17 17.81 -33.51
C GLN A 75 -16.68 16.52 -32.84
N ASN A 76 -16.65 15.39 -33.55
CA ASN A 76 -16.12 14.12 -33.03
C ASN A 76 -14.60 14.17 -32.89
N ASP A 77 -13.90 14.87 -33.79
CA ASP A 77 -12.44 15.01 -33.72
C ASP A 77 -12.00 15.84 -32.49
N GLU A 78 -12.73 16.90 -32.17
CA GLU A 78 -12.48 17.71 -30.95
C GLU A 78 -12.71 16.88 -29.68
N LEU A 79 -13.78 16.09 -29.64
CA LEU A 79 -14.06 15.17 -28.54
C LEU A 79 -13.00 14.07 -28.39
N LEU A 80 -12.48 13.53 -29.50
CA LEU A 80 -11.40 12.54 -29.49
C LEU A 80 -10.09 13.14 -28.94
N LEU A 81 -9.77 14.38 -29.30
CA LEU A 81 -8.62 15.09 -28.74
C LEU A 81 -8.78 15.32 -27.24
N GLU A 82 -9.98 15.71 -26.79
CA GLU A 82 -10.27 15.88 -25.37
C GLU A 82 -10.12 14.57 -24.59
N LEU A 83 -10.65 13.45 -25.11
CA LEU A 83 -10.47 12.14 -24.49
C LEU A 83 -9.00 11.72 -24.40
N ARG A 84 -8.20 12.01 -25.42
CA ARG A 84 -6.74 11.77 -25.40
C ARG A 84 -6.05 12.61 -24.33
N SER A 85 -6.45 13.88 -24.18
CA SER A 85 -5.93 14.79 -23.14
C SER A 85 -6.27 14.29 -21.73
N GLN A 86 -7.52 13.91 -21.50
CA GLN A 86 -7.97 13.36 -20.22
C GLN A 86 -7.26 12.04 -19.89
N TRP A 87 -7.11 11.16 -20.88
CA TRP A 87 -6.38 9.91 -20.73
C TRP A 87 -4.91 10.14 -20.34
N SER A 88 -4.23 11.06 -21.02
CA SER A 88 -2.85 11.44 -20.70
C SER A 88 -2.72 11.96 -19.27
N THR A 89 -3.66 12.82 -18.85
CA THR A 89 -3.71 13.38 -17.50
C THR A 89 -3.89 12.28 -16.44
N LEU A 90 -4.80 11.34 -16.66
CA LEU A 90 -4.99 10.19 -15.77
C LEU A 90 -3.76 9.29 -15.73
N SER A 91 -3.07 9.08 -16.86
CA SER A 91 -1.86 8.26 -16.92
C SER A 91 -0.76 8.85 -16.07
N HIS A 92 -0.51 10.14 -16.18
CA HIS A 92 0.49 10.82 -15.36
C HIS A 92 0.15 10.76 -13.87
N ARG A 93 -1.13 10.89 -13.50
CA ARG A 93 -1.57 10.72 -12.11
C ARG A 93 -1.30 9.31 -11.60
N LEU A 94 -1.54 8.28 -12.41
CA LEU A 94 -1.23 6.90 -12.06
C LEU A 94 0.26 6.65 -11.92
N ASP A 95 1.11 7.26 -12.75
CA ASP A 95 2.58 7.16 -12.61
C ASP A 95 3.04 7.69 -11.24
N ASN A 96 2.57 8.87 -10.86
CA ASN A 96 2.88 9.45 -9.55
C ASN A 96 2.38 8.57 -8.40
N LEU A 97 1.17 8.02 -8.54
CA LEU A 97 0.58 7.17 -7.52
C LEU A 97 1.31 5.83 -7.42
N GLU A 98 1.76 5.26 -8.54
CA GLU A 98 2.59 4.05 -8.58
C GLU A 98 3.89 4.24 -7.81
N ILE A 99 4.60 5.35 -8.05
CA ILE A 99 5.82 5.70 -7.32
C ILE A 99 5.53 5.81 -5.82
N THR A 100 4.44 6.48 -5.45
CA THR A 100 4.04 6.68 -4.05
C THR A 100 3.70 5.35 -3.36
N ILE A 101 3.00 4.44 -4.04
CA ILE A 101 2.69 3.09 -3.53
C ILE A 101 3.98 2.29 -3.33
N ARG A 102 4.90 2.30 -4.31
CA ARG A 102 6.21 1.62 -4.17
C ARG A 102 6.99 2.13 -2.96
N CYS A 103 6.98 3.45 -2.74
CA CYS A 103 7.58 4.04 -1.54
C CYS A 103 6.90 3.56 -0.25
N ALA A 104 5.57 3.54 -0.19
CA ALA A 104 4.83 3.07 0.98
C ALA A 104 5.09 1.58 1.28
N ILE A 105 5.12 0.72 0.25
CA ILE A 105 5.50 -0.69 0.38
C ILE A 105 6.93 -0.82 0.92
N LYS A 106 7.88 -0.03 0.41
CA LYS A 106 9.26 -0.06 0.89
C LYS A 106 9.39 0.42 2.34
N THR A 107 8.63 1.43 2.72
CA THR A 107 8.56 1.88 4.12
C THR A 107 8.00 0.79 5.03
N LEU A 108 6.96 0.07 4.59
CA LEU A 108 6.39 -1.05 5.34
C LEU A 108 7.38 -2.20 5.49
N GLN A 109 8.10 -2.58 4.42
CA GLN A 109 9.18 -3.56 4.46
C GLN A 109 10.25 -3.19 5.48
N ASN A 110 10.76 -1.96 5.44
CA ASN A 110 11.79 -1.51 6.38
C ASN A 110 11.28 -1.46 7.83
N SER A 111 10.00 -1.12 8.02
CA SER A 111 9.36 -1.08 9.35
C SER A 111 9.19 -2.50 9.91
N LEU A 112 8.85 -3.46 9.05
CA LEU A 112 8.77 -4.89 9.38
C LEU A 112 10.14 -5.46 9.74
N GLU A 113 11.19 -5.15 8.97
CA GLU A 113 12.57 -5.53 9.28
C GLU A 113 13.00 -5.00 10.66
N THR A 114 12.66 -3.75 10.96
CA THR A 114 12.96 -3.12 12.26
C THR A 114 12.17 -3.76 13.39
N ALA A 115 10.89 -4.08 13.17
CA ALA A 115 10.06 -4.80 14.14
C ALA A 115 10.62 -6.20 14.43
N PHE A 116 11.07 -6.92 13.40
CA PHE A 116 11.74 -8.21 13.56
C PHE A 116 12.99 -8.12 14.42
N LEU A 117 13.89 -7.16 14.14
CA LEU A 117 15.08 -6.94 14.95
C LEU A 117 14.74 -6.60 16.41
N CYS A 118 13.70 -5.79 16.63
CA CYS A 118 13.24 -5.42 17.96
C CYS A 118 12.69 -6.64 18.72
N GLU A 119 11.82 -7.44 18.09
CA GLU A 119 11.28 -8.67 18.68
C GLU A 119 12.39 -9.67 19.02
N GLU A 120 13.37 -9.89 18.14
CA GLU A 120 14.50 -10.79 18.40
C GLU A 120 15.41 -10.29 19.54
N TYR A 121 15.65 -8.98 19.62
CA TYR A 121 16.38 -8.39 20.75
C TYR A 121 15.65 -8.62 22.08
N LEU A 122 14.33 -8.47 22.12
CA LEU A 122 13.52 -8.71 23.31
C LEU A 122 13.54 -10.19 23.73
N LYS A 123 13.50 -11.12 22.77
CA LYS A 123 13.62 -12.56 23.03
C LYS A 123 14.98 -12.92 23.63
N THR A 124 16.07 -12.40 23.06
CA THR A 124 17.44 -12.71 23.49
C THR A 124 17.80 -12.11 24.86
N THR A 125 17.15 -11.02 25.26
CA THR A 125 17.38 -10.36 26.55
C THR A 125 16.58 -10.95 27.72
N ASN A 126 15.88 -12.07 27.50
CA ASN A 126 15.09 -12.78 28.53
C ASN A 126 14.15 -11.86 29.32
N ILE A 127 13.54 -10.86 28.67
CA ILE A 127 12.56 -10.03 29.34
C ILE A 127 11.26 -10.83 29.44
N THR A 128 11.12 -11.53 30.56
CA THR A 128 10.10 -12.55 30.89
C THR A 128 8.64 -12.09 30.80
N SER A 129 8.35 -10.82 30.48
CA SER A 129 7.00 -10.32 30.22
C SER A 129 6.59 -10.39 28.75
N TYR A 130 7.50 -10.70 27.83
CA TYR A 130 7.23 -10.74 26.39
C TYR A 130 6.80 -12.13 25.91
N TYR A 131 5.84 -12.74 26.60
CA TYR A 131 5.12 -13.91 26.10
C TYR A 131 3.79 -13.44 25.52
N HIS A 132 3.85 -12.72 24.39
CA HIS A 132 2.71 -12.69 23.49
C HIS A 132 2.69 -13.98 22.68
N SER A 133 1.49 -14.50 22.42
CA SER A 133 1.34 -15.72 21.61
C SER A 133 1.95 -15.50 20.21
N PRO A 134 2.42 -16.55 19.52
CA PRO A 134 3.01 -16.42 18.18
C PRO A 134 2.11 -15.69 17.17
N ASP A 135 0.80 -15.76 17.36
CA ASP A 135 -0.23 -15.09 16.53
C ASP A 135 -0.40 -13.59 16.86
N GLU A 136 0.18 -13.09 17.96
CA GLU A 136 0.17 -11.69 18.38
C GLU A 136 1.45 -10.94 18.00
N MET A 137 2.41 -11.58 17.32
CA MET A 137 3.62 -10.89 16.86
C MET A 137 3.30 -9.89 15.75
N ILE A 138 3.74 -8.65 15.93
CA ILE A 138 3.55 -7.54 14.99
C ILE A 138 4.14 -7.93 13.62
N THR A 139 5.24 -8.69 13.62
CA THR A 139 5.90 -9.17 12.41
C THR A 139 5.04 -10.13 11.58
N ALA A 140 4.34 -11.08 12.21
CA ALA A 140 3.50 -12.04 11.50
C ALA A 140 2.31 -11.35 10.81
N TYR A 141 1.60 -10.49 11.56
CA TYR A 141 0.49 -9.69 11.03
C TYR A 141 0.92 -8.75 9.90
N ALA A 142 1.99 -7.97 10.14
CA ALA A 142 2.48 -7.01 9.18
C ALA A 142 3.05 -7.69 7.91
N GLY A 143 3.66 -8.87 8.04
CA GLY A 143 4.15 -9.67 6.92
C GLY A 143 3.03 -10.17 6.01
N LEU A 144 1.94 -10.72 6.57
CA LEU A 144 0.77 -11.13 5.79
C LEU A 144 0.10 -9.94 5.09
N THR A 145 0.02 -8.82 5.79
CA THR A 145 -0.57 -7.58 5.27
C THR A 145 0.26 -7.01 4.12
N LEU A 146 1.58 -6.95 4.27
CA LEU A 146 2.51 -6.52 3.22
C LEU A 146 2.35 -7.36 1.95
N ASN A 147 2.35 -8.69 2.08
CA ASN A 147 2.16 -9.59 0.95
C ASN A 147 0.81 -9.38 0.24
N THR A 148 -0.24 -9.11 1.02
CA THR A 148 -1.57 -8.79 0.47
C THR A 148 -1.56 -7.50 -0.34
N ILE A 149 -0.94 -6.44 0.20
CA ILE A 149 -0.77 -5.14 -0.48
C ILE A 149 0.06 -5.30 -1.76
N GLU A 150 1.18 -6.03 -1.71
CA GLU A 150 2.05 -6.28 -2.86
C GLU A 150 1.31 -7.03 -3.97
N LYS A 151 0.53 -8.06 -3.61
CA LYS A 151 -0.28 -8.82 -4.56
C LYS A 151 -1.36 -7.97 -5.19
N GLU A 152 -2.09 -7.17 -4.40
CA GLU A 152 -3.13 -6.28 -4.91
C GLU A 152 -2.52 -5.25 -5.86
N PHE A 153 -1.40 -4.64 -5.48
CA PHE A 153 -0.68 -3.70 -6.34
C PHE A 153 -0.25 -4.34 -7.66
N SER A 154 0.33 -5.54 -7.63
CA SER A 154 0.72 -6.27 -8.83
C SER A 154 -0.47 -6.55 -9.76
N ASN A 155 -1.63 -6.91 -9.21
CA ASN A 155 -2.85 -7.10 -10.00
C ASN A 155 -3.30 -5.80 -10.67
N LEU A 156 -3.23 -4.67 -9.96
CA LEU A 156 -3.57 -3.35 -10.51
C LEU A 156 -2.57 -2.91 -11.59
N GLU A 157 -1.28 -3.19 -11.43
CA GLU A 157 -0.27 -2.96 -12.48
C GLU A 157 -0.55 -3.79 -13.73
N CYS A 158 -0.94 -5.06 -13.59
CA CYS A 158 -1.37 -5.89 -14.71
C CYS A 158 -2.58 -5.29 -15.42
N LYS A 159 -3.62 -4.89 -14.69
CA LYS A 159 -4.81 -4.24 -15.26
C LYS A 159 -4.43 -2.94 -16.00
N ARG A 160 -3.52 -2.15 -15.44
CA ARG A 160 -2.99 -0.94 -16.10
C ARG A 160 -2.34 -1.26 -17.44
N LYS A 161 -1.48 -2.27 -17.48
CA LYS A 161 -0.79 -2.70 -18.72
C LYS A 161 -1.78 -3.12 -19.80
N ASP A 162 -2.82 -3.86 -19.43
CA ASP A 162 -3.87 -4.28 -20.36
C ASP A 162 -4.64 -3.08 -20.93
N LEU A 163 -5.03 -2.13 -20.09
CA LEU A 163 -5.71 -0.90 -20.54
C LEU A 163 -4.84 -0.07 -21.47
N VAL A 164 -3.55 0.13 -21.12
CA VAL A 164 -2.60 0.85 -21.98
C VAL A 164 -2.48 0.16 -23.35
N LYS A 165 -2.40 -1.18 -23.37
CA LYS A 165 -2.34 -1.93 -24.62
C LYS A 165 -3.57 -1.72 -25.50
N ILE A 166 -4.77 -1.82 -24.92
CA ILE A 166 -6.04 -1.58 -25.64
C ILE A 166 -6.05 -0.16 -26.21
N TRP A 167 -5.74 0.84 -25.38
CA TRP A 167 -5.70 2.23 -25.79
C TRP A 167 -4.71 2.46 -26.95
N SER A 168 -3.47 1.94 -26.82
CA SER A 168 -2.46 2.07 -27.87
C SER A 168 -2.91 1.44 -29.20
N THR A 169 -3.61 0.31 -29.15
CA THR A 169 -4.18 -0.32 -30.35
C THR A 169 -5.25 0.57 -31.00
N GLN A 170 -6.19 1.10 -30.20
CA GLN A 170 -7.25 1.99 -30.72
C GLN A 170 -6.66 3.25 -31.37
N ILE A 171 -5.65 3.88 -30.74
CA ILE A 171 -4.98 5.04 -31.30
C ILE A 171 -4.28 4.69 -32.63
N ALA A 172 -3.58 3.56 -32.69
CA ALA A 172 -2.91 3.12 -33.91
C ALA A 172 -3.89 2.87 -35.06
N GLU A 173 -5.07 2.31 -34.76
CA GLU A 173 -6.14 2.11 -35.74
C GLU A 173 -6.73 3.43 -36.22
N ASN A 174 -6.97 4.37 -35.31
CA ASN A 174 -7.49 5.70 -35.64
C ASN A 174 -6.52 6.47 -36.57
N ILE A 175 -5.21 6.43 -36.28
CA ILE A 175 -4.18 7.03 -37.14
C ILE A 175 -4.21 6.41 -38.54
N LYS A 176 -4.26 5.07 -38.66
CA LYS A 176 -4.33 4.39 -39.96
C LYS A 176 -5.57 4.77 -40.77
N GLN A 177 -6.72 4.94 -40.11
CA GLN A 177 -7.96 5.35 -40.76
C GLN A 177 -7.83 6.79 -41.28
N SER A 178 -7.28 7.71 -40.47
CA SER A 178 -7.06 9.10 -40.88
C SER A 178 -6.02 9.29 -41.98
N SER A 179 -5.07 8.37 -42.14
CA SER A 179 -4.07 8.43 -43.22
C SER A 179 -4.56 7.86 -44.55
N ASN A 180 -5.65 7.10 -44.54
CA ASN A 180 -6.24 6.46 -45.72
C ASN A 180 -7.47 7.22 -46.27
N SER A 181 -7.93 8.26 -45.57
CA SER A 181 -8.98 9.21 -45.97
C SER A 181 -8.37 10.46 -46.59
#